data_AF-A0A7D6DX99-F1
#
_entry.id   AF-A0A7D6DX99-F1
#
_cell.length_a   1.000
_cell.length_b   1.000
_cell.length_c   1.000
_cell.angle_alpha   90.00
_cell.angle_beta   90.00
_cell.angle_gamma   90.00
#
_symmetry.space_group_name_H-M   'P 1'
#
loop_
_entity.id
_entity.type
_entity.pdbx_description
1 polymer ?
#
loop_
_entity_poly.entity_id
_entity_poly.type
_entity_poly.pdbx_seq_one_letter_code
_entity_poly.pdbx_strand_id
1 'polypeptide(L)'
;MRRPWNDYGCLEWTWVQLRSGFRDGLVEPVPVLDMPGCANGTVSRQRWLTWQQANAVSAFGVLFIREIVAALAEDGISPAHSWLEQSLGAMSWGGRKRLFISKADVNGVYLRSAVAVPRDAVDSSLLSERILPKVCAQYPVAQLPPAWRRDHLPGPYGSRISLERPRRRSDTQADTSKIVLTSATYYLRYLEASHDWPGTVGSRHWPLDPADERGPIVYDQPPELRPLPRDTVPAAAQRTLAEVRDWGAFLGFTVGTATEGRWLPGEGRSGDAGYEGYELTAPVTLNVSEDQIWARAQPYIGFLTVSPAERPGRALIDVHVRGGLMAAVNGPDGNGNFELRISSGYYRR
;
A
#
# COMPACT_ATOMS: atom_id res chain seq x y z
N MET A 1 9.48 -39.94 13.42
CA MET A 1 10.08 -39.11 14.48
C MET A 1 8.96 -38.40 15.23
N ARG A 2 8.84 -38.58 16.55
CA ARG A 2 7.78 -38.02 17.41
C ARG A 2 8.39 -37.11 18.49
N ARG A 3 9.10 -36.06 18.09
CA ARG A 3 9.40 -34.94 18.97
C ARG A 3 8.45 -33.79 18.59
N PRO A 4 7.68 -33.23 19.52
CA PRO A 4 6.87 -32.04 19.27
C PRO A 4 7.74 -30.90 18.68
N TRP A 5 7.23 -30.20 17.66
CA TRP A 5 7.97 -29.19 16.89
C TRP A 5 8.50 -28.00 17.71
N ASN A 6 7.96 -27.81 18.92
CA ASN A 6 8.32 -26.79 19.88
C ASN A 6 9.59 -27.11 20.69
N ASP A 7 10.13 -28.32 20.60
CA ASP A 7 11.27 -28.74 21.44
C ASP A 7 12.62 -28.60 20.72
N TYR A 8 12.65 -28.17 19.46
CA TYR A 8 13.88 -27.96 18.70
C TYR A 8 14.55 -26.64 19.12
N GLY A 9 15.85 -26.67 19.41
CA GLY A 9 16.66 -25.46 19.63
C GLY A 9 16.86 -24.66 18.32
N CYS A 10 17.30 -23.40 18.38
CA CYS A 10 17.46 -22.51 17.21
C CYS A 10 18.34 -23.12 16.07
N LEU A 11 19.48 -23.71 16.45
CA LEU A 11 20.38 -24.39 15.51
C LEU A 11 19.77 -25.69 14.98
N GLU A 12 19.05 -26.45 15.82
CA GLU A 12 18.32 -27.64 15.39
C GLU A 12 17.14 -27.27 14.47
N TRP A 13 16.50 -26.12 14.68
CA TRP A 13 15.47 -25.57 13.81
C TRP A 13 16.04 -25.19 12.45
N THR A 14 17.18 -24.52 12.44
CA THR A 14 17.93 -24.20 11.22
C THR A 14 18.35 -25.48 10.49
N TRP A 15 18.83 -26.50 11.22
CA TRP A 15 19.22 -27.79 10.65
C TRP A 15 18.02 -28.62 10.15
N VAL A 16 16.92 -28.66 10.89
CA VAL A 16 15.67 -29.33 10.50
C VAL A 16 15.08 -28.62 9.30
N GLN A 17 15.15 -27.29 9.20
CA GLN A 17 14.76 -26.53 8.02
C GLN A 17 15.73 -26.68 6.85
N LEU A 18 17.04 -26.80 7.06
CA LEU A 18 17.97 -27.15 5.98
C LEU A 18 17.73 -28.58 5.49
N ARG A 19 17.33 -29.51 6.37
CA ARG A 19 16.93 -30.89 6.00
C ARG A 19 15.52 -31.00 5.41
N SER A 20 14.59 -30.14 5.81
CA SER A 20 13.18 -30.16 5.36
C SER A 20 12.86 -29.12 4.28
N GLY A 21 13.73 -28.14 4.08
CA GLY A 21 13.69 -27.04 3.10
C GLY A 21 14.12 -27.46 1.68
N PHE A 22 14.38 -28.75 1.48
CA PHE A 22 14.50 -29.38 0.17
C PHE A 22 13.39 -30.39 -0.13
N ARG A 23 12.32 -30.46 0.67
CA ARG A 23 11.09 -31.14 0.26
C ARG A 23 10.22 -30.18 -0.54
N ASP A 24 9.55 -30.69 -1.57
CA ASP A 24 8.60 -29.91 -2.37
C ASP A 24 7.57 -29.25 -1.45
N GLY A 25 7.72 -27.94 -1.28
CA GLY A 25 6.73 -27.09 -0.63
C GLY A 25 5.74 -26.58 -1.67
N LEU A 26 4.75 -25.82 -1.22
CA LEU A 26 3.86 -25.11 -2.14
C LEU A 26 4.70 -24.16 -3.02
N VAL A 27 4.50 -24.26 -4.33
CA VAL A 27 5.10 -23.37 -5.32
C VAL A 27 4.00 -22.46 -5.81
N GLU A 28 4.11 -21.18 -5.49
CA GLU A 28 3.08 -20.18 -5.76
C GLU A 28 3.48 -19.34 -6.97
N PRO A 29 2.61 -19.18 -7.98
CA PRO A 29 2.91 -18.35 -9.13
C PRO A 29 2.84 -16.86 -8.77
N VAL A 30 3.70 -16.08 -9.42
CA VAL A 30 3.62 -14.62 -9.44
C VAL A 30 2.86 -14.19 -10.71
N PRO A 31 1.91 -13.24 -10.62
CA PRO A 31 1.20 -12.71 -11.78
C PRO A 31 2.15 -12.25 -12.89
N VAL A 32 1.78 -12.49 -14.14
CA VAL A 32 2.54 -12.03 -15.30
C VAL A 32 2.00 -10.64 -15.69
N LEU A 33 2.82 -9.61 -15.51
CA LEU A 33 2.50 -8.24 -15.90
C LEU A 33 3.64 -7.64 -16.72
N ASP A 34 3.28 -7.05 -17.85
CA ASP A 34 4.20 -6.28 -18.70
C ASP A 34 4.20 -4.81 -18.24
N MET A 35 4.89 -4.56 -17.12
CA MET A 35 5.06 -3.22 -16.56
C MET A 35 6.51 -3.02 -16.09
N PRO A 36 7.09 -1.81 -16.26
CA PRO A 36 8.41 -1.51 -15.71
C PRO A 36 8.49 -1.78 -14.20
N GLY A 37 9.56 -2.43 -13.76
CA GLY A 37 9.75 -2.77 -12.34
C GLY A 37 8.99 -4.02 -11.86
N CYS A 38 8.24 -4.70 -12.72
CA CYS A 38 7.60 -5.99 -12.44
C CYS A 38 8.46 -7.18 -12.90
N ALA A 39 8.41 -8.28 -12.15
CA ALA A 39 8.99 -9.56 -12.55
C ALA A 39 8.01 -10.71 -12.30
N ASN A 40 8.04 -11.72 -13.15
CA ASN A 40 7.22 -12.92 -13.02
C ASN A 40 8.00 -14.07 -12.35
N GLY A 41 7.42 -15.27 -12.33
CA GLY A 41 8.06 -16.49 -11.88
C GLY A 41 7.27 -17.19 -10.78
N THR A 42 7.99 -17.90 -9.91
CA THR A 42 7.39 -18.65 -8.80
C THR A 42 8.11 -18.39 -7.50
N VAL A 43 7.33 -18.41 -6.42
CA VAL A 43 7.82 -18.31 -5.05
C VAL A 43 7.66 -19.66 -4.37
N SER A 44 8.69 -20.06 -3.64
CA SER A 44 8.72 -21.29 -2.86
C SER A 44 9.60 -21.09 -1.64
N ARG A 45 9.76 -22.14 -0.84
CA ARG A 45 10.71 -22.15 0.29
C ARG A 45 12.17 -21.92 -0.14
N GLN A 46 12.49 -22.17 -1.40
CA GLN A 46 13.84 -22.00 -1.97
C GLN A 46 13.99 -20.71 -2.80
N ARG A 47 12.88 -20.17 -3.31
CA ARG A 47 12.86 -18.96 -4.15
C ARG A 47 11.91 -17.95 -3.53
N TRP A 48 12.44 -16.95 -2.84
CA TRP A 48 11.61 -16.04 -2.06
C TRP A 48 11.15 -14.88 -2.94
N LEU A 49 10.02 -14.28 -2.58
CA LEU A 49 9.44 -13.17 -3.33
C LEU A 49 10.43 -12.01 -3.37
N THR A 50 10.73 -11.55 -4.58
CA THR A 50 11.56 -10.36 -4.80
C THR A 50 10.71 -9.09 -4.80
N TRP A 51 11.35 -7.94 -4.65
CA TRP A 51 10.67 -6.65 -4.73
C TRP A 51 9.94 -6.45 -6.08
N GLN A 52 10.56 -6.85 -7.20
CA GLN A 52 9.94 -6.76 -8.53
C GLN A 52 8.73 -7.72 -8.68
N GLN A 53 8.78 -8.88 -8.04
CA GLN A 53 7.63 -9.80 -8.02
C GLN A 53 6.50 -9.29 -7.12
N ALA A 54 6.83 -8.63 -6.01
CA ALA A 54 5.83 -7.98 -5.17
C ALA A 54 5.14 -6.81 -5.88
N ASN A 55 5.87 -6.02 -6.70
CA ASN A 55 5.29 -5.03 -7.61
C ASN A 55 4.26 -5.65 -8.56
N ALA A 56 4.58 -6.81 -9.15
CA ALA A 56 3.67 -7.51 -10.04
C ALA A 56 2.38 -7.94 -9.31
N VAL A 57 2.49 -8.43 -8.08
CA VAL A 57 1.32 -8.77 -7.25
C VAL A 57 0.48 -7.53 -6.90
N SER A 58 1.13 -6.40 -6.55
CA SER A 58 0.45 -5.13 -6.27
C SER A 58 -0.35 -4.61 -7.46
N ALA A 59 0.31 -4.49 -8.62
CA ALA A 59 -0.32 -4.00 -9.84
C ALA A 59 -1.44 -4.92 -10.31
N PHE A 60 -1.23 -6.24 -10.21
CA PHE A 60 -2.25 -7.20 -10.62
C PHE A 60 -3.51 -7.06 -9.77
N GLY A 61 -3.35 -6.88 -8.46
CA GLY A 61 -4.49 -6.66 -7.56
C GLY A 61 -5.32 -5.42 -7.92
N VAL A 62 -4.67 -4.32 -8.33
CA VAL A 62 -5.36 -3.10 -8.80
C VAL A 62 -6.10 -3.37 -10.12
N LEU A 63 -5.38 -3.89 -11.12
CA LEU A 63 -5.92 -4.13 -12.46
C LEU A 63 -7.08 -5.12 -12.43
N PHE A 64 -6.94 -6.22 -11.70
CA PHE A 64 -7.98 -7.24 -11.61
C PHE A 64 -9.25 -6.73 -10.92
N ILE A 65 -9.13 -5.91 -9.87
CA ILE A 65 -10.31 -5.28 -9.24
C ILE A 65 -10.99 -4.30 -10.20
N ARG A 66 -10.24 -3.54 -11.01
CA ARG A 66 -10.83 -2.68 -12.04
C ARG A 66 -11.60 -3.48 -13.09
N GLU A 67 -11.10 -4.65 -13.48
CA GLU A 67 -11.84 -5.55 -14.38
C GLU A 67 -13.12 -6.09 -13.74
N ILE A 68 -13.09 -6.43 -12.44
CA ILE A 68 -14.32 -6.77 -11.69
C ILE A 68 -15.31 -5.60 -11.71
N VAL A 69 -14.84 -4.37 -11.45
CA VAL A 69 -15.70 -3.18 -11.46
C VAL A 69 -16.29 -2.93 -12.85
N ALA A 70 -15.50 -3.10 -13.92
CA ALA A 70 -16.00 -2.99 -15.29
C ALA A 70 -17.09 -4.03 -15.58
N ALA A 71 -16.89 -5.29 -15.17
CA ALA A 71 -17.87 -6.35 -15.34
C ALA A 71 -19.16 -6.10 -14.51
N LEU A 72 -19.05 -5.54 -13.31
CA LEU A 72 -20.20 -5.14 -12.48
C LEU A 72 -20.98 -3.98 -13.10
N ALA A 73 -20.29 -3.04 -13.76
CA ALA A 73 -20.93 -1.91 -14.43
C ALA A 73 -21.83 -2.36 -15.60
N GLU A 74 -21.49 -3.45 -16.30
CA GLU A 74 -22.37 -4.07 -17.30
C GLU A 74 -23.71 -4.53 -16.71
N ASP A 75 -23.72 -4.85 -15.41
CA ASP A 75 -24.90 -5.25 -14.63
C ASP A 75 -25.56 -4.07 -13.90
N GLY A 76 -25.13 -2.83 -14.19
CA GLY A 76 -25.66 -1.61 -13.56
C GLY A 76 -25.25 -1.43 -12.10
N ILE A 77 -24.22 -2.13 -11.64
CA ILE A 77 -23.72 -2.06 -10.27
C ILE A 77 -22.49 -1.16 -10.22
N SER A 78 -22.61 -0.03 -9.54
CA SER A 78 -21.50 0.90 -9.30
C SER A 78 -20.81 0.63 -7.95
N PRO A 79 -19.49 0.86 -7.85
CA PRO A 79 -18.79 0.80 -6.58
C PRO A 79 -19.28 1.91 -5.63
N ALA A 80 -19.20 1.66 -4.32
CA ALA A 80 -19.59 2.63 -3.29
C ALA A 80 -18.60 3.80 -3.17
N HIS A 81 -17.36 3.59 -3.62
CA HIS A 81 -16.28 4.58 -3.61
C HIS A 81 -15.60 4.60 -4.97
N SER A 82 -14.96 5.72 -5.34
CA SER A 82 -14.18 5.85 -6.57
C SER A 82 -12.78 5.23 -6.48
N TRP A 83 -12.49 4.48 -5.42
CA TRP A 83 -11.21 3.83 -5.18
C TRP A 83 -11.37 2.41 -4.65
N LEU A 84 -10.31 1.61 -4.79
CA LEU A 84 -10.13 0.32 -4.13
C LEU A 84 -9.14 0.45 -2.98
N GLU A 85 -9.22 -0.46 -2.01
CA GLU A 85 -8.31 -0.57 -0.88
C GLU A 85 -7.28 -1.69 -1.12
N GLN A 86 -6.01 -1.47 -0.76
CA GLN A 86 -4.98 -2.50 -0.68
C GLN A 86 -4.39 -2.58 0.73
N SER A 87 -4.29 -3.79 1.28
CA SER A 87 -3.69 -4.03 2.60
C SER A 87 -2.81 -5.27 2.60
N LEU A 88 -1.68 -5.17 3.29
CA LEU A 88 -0.76 -6.27 3.50
C LEU A 88 -1.20 -7.11 4.71
N GLY A 89 -1.38 -8.41 4.49
CA GLY A 89 -1.54 -9.39 5.55
C GLY A 89 -0.26 -10.17 5.77
N ALA A 90 0.06 -10.46 7.03
CA ALA A 90 1.16 -11.34 7.39
C ALA A 90 0.63 -12.54 8.17
N MET A 91 1.23 -13.70 7.98
CA MET A 91 0.87 -14.91 8.69
C MET A 91 2.10 -15.79 8.97
N SER A 92 2.03 -16.56 10.06
CA SER A 92 3.00 -17.62 10.33
C SER A 92 2.61 -18.85 9.51
N TRP A 93 3.46 -19.23 8.56
CA TRP A 93 3.28 -20.43 7.75
C TRP A 93 4.29 -21.50 8.20
N GLY A 94 3.81 -22.54 8.88
CA GLY A 94 4.65 -23.70 9.26
C GLY A 94 5.14 -23.77 10.72
N GLY A 95 4.46 -23.13 11.69
CA GLY A 95 4.78 -23.26 13.12
C GLY A 95 5.62 -22.10 13.70
N ARG A 96 5.80 -22.07 15.03
CA ARG A 96 6.25 -20.89 15.78
C ARG A 96 7.73 -20.53 15.58
N LYS A 97 7.92 -19.25 15.23
CA LYS A 97 9.03 -18.30 15.46
C LYS A 97 10.38 -18.50 14.78
N ARG A 98 10.75 -17.38 14.13
CA ARG A 98 12.06 -16.86 13.69
C ARG A 98 12.75 -17.61 12.57
N LEU A 99 12.83 -16.91 11.44
CA LEU A 99 14.03 -16.93 10.60
C LEU A 99 14.29 -15.52 10.06
N PHE A 100 15.46 -14.98 10.45
CA PHE A 100 16.24 -13.93 9.80
C PHE A 100 16.00 -12.43 10.03
N ILE A 101 15.09 -12.05 10.93
CA ILE A 101 15.28 -10.82 11.72
C ILE A 101 15.17 -11.25 13.17
N SER A 102 16.08 -10.82 14.03
CA SER A 102 16.06 -11.14 15.47
C SER A 102 14.74 -10.73 16.17
N LYS A 103 13.85 -10.04 15.45
CA LYS A 103 12.54 -9.52 15.87
C LYS A 103 11.32 -10.01 15.04
N ALA A 104 11.45 -10.82 13.98
CA ALA A 104 10.28 -11.15 13.12
C ALA A 104 9.44 -12.34 13.62
N ASP A 105 8.12 -12.12 13.77
CA ASP A 105 7.11 -13.11 14.22
C ASP A 105 6.35 -13.81 13.06
N VAL A 106 6.64 -13.46 11.79
CA VAL A 106 5.91 -13.90 10.58
C VAL A 106 6.87 -14.28 9.44
N ASN A 107 6.50 -15.25 8.58
CA ASN A 107 7.31 -15.72 7.45
C ASN A 107 6.53 -15.91 6.12
N GLY A 108 5.22 -15.64 6.14
CA GLY A 108 4.36 -15.62 4.98
C GLY A 108 3.61 -14.29 4.90
N VAL A 109 3.44 -13.79 3.68
CA VAL A 109 2.75 -12.52 3.40
C VAL A 109 1.78 -12.68 2.26
N TYR A 110 0.73 -11.88 2.24
CA TYR A 110 -0.24 -11.84 1.16
C TYR A 110 -0.80 -10.43 1.04
N LEU A 111 -1.24 -10.07 -0.16
CA LEU A 111 -1.86 -8.80 -0.44
C LEU A 111 -3.37 -8.98 -0.58
N ARG A 112 -4.15 -8.13 0.08
CA ARG A 112 -5.60 -8.02 -0.11
C ARG A 112 -5.88 -6.77 -0.91
N SER A 113 -6.60 -6.90 -2.02
CA SER A 113 -7.16 -5.80 -2.80
C SER A 113 -8.68 -5.88 -2.71
N ALA A 114 -9.35 -4.79 -2.38
CA ALA A 114 -10.78 -4.80 -2.10
C ALA A 114 -11.49 -3.59 -2.70
N VAL A 115 -12.69 -3.79 -3.24
CA VAL A 115 -13.59 -2.70 -3.64
C VAL A 115 -14.88 -2.77 -2.83
N ALA A 116 -15.32 -1.62 -2.34
CA ALA A 116 -16.60 -1.50 -1.66
C ALA A 116 -17.72 -1.37 -2.70
N VAL A 117 -18.79 -2.14 -2.51
CA VAL A 117 -20.04 -2.07 -3.29
C VAL A 117 -21.21 -1.84 -2.34
N PRO A 118 -22.32 -1.26 -2.80
CA PRO A 118 -23.52 -1.14 -1.98
C PRO A 118 -23.91 -2.50 -1.40
N ARG A 119 -24.36 -2.50 -0.15
CA ARG A 119 -24.79 -3.71 0.53
C ARG A 119 -25.92 -4.39 -0.25
N ASP A 120 -25.82 -5.71 -0.36
CA ASP A 120 -26.77 -6.57 -1.08
C ASP A 120 -26.84 -6.35 -2.61
N ALA A 121 -26.04 -5.43 -3.19
CA ALA A 121 -25.93 -5.28 -4.65
C ALA A 121 -25.22 -6.47 -5.31
N VAL A 122 -24.39 -7.18 -4.55
CA VAL A 122 -23.67 -8.38 -5.01
C VAL A 122 -23.87 -9.50 -3.99
N ASP A 123 -24.18 -10.69 -4.50
CA ASP A 123 -24.15 -11.93 -3.73
C ASP A 123 -23.14 -12.93 -4.31
N SER A 124 -22.97 -14.05 -3.60
CA SER A 124 -22.00 -15.07 -4.00
C SER A 124 -22.32 -15.72 -5.35
N SER A 125 -23.61 -15.86 -5.71
CA SER A 125 -24.03 -16.51 -6.97
C SER A 125 -23.76 -15.61 -8.16
N LEU A 126 -24.14 -14.33 -8.08
CA LEU A 126 -23.80 -13.31 -9.07
C LEU A 126 -22.28 -13.27 -9.31
N LEU A 127 -21.51 -13.24 -8.23
CA LEU A 127 -20.06 -13.20 -8.29
C LEU A 127 -19.49 -14.48 -8.95
N SER A 128 -19.90 -15.67 -8.51
CA SER A 128 -19.34 -16.93 -9.00
C SER A 128 -19.81 -17.35 -10.40
N GLU A 129 -21.04 -17.03 -10.77
CA GLU A 129 -21.68 -17.55 -11.99
C GLU A 129 -21.65 -16.56 -13.15
N ARG A 130 -21.54 -15.24 -12.88
CA ARG A 130 -21.63 -14.21 -13.92
C ARG A 130 -20.39 -13.34 -14.02
N ILE A 131 -19.90 -12.83 -12.89
CA ILE A 131 -18.78 -11.87 -12.89
C ILE A 131 -17.44 -12.57 -13.04
N LEU A 132 -17.09 -13.48 -12.13
CA LEU A 132 -15.78 -14.14 -12.14
C LEU A 132 -15.51 -14.99 -13.38
N PRO A 133 -16.47 -15.73 -13.97
CA PRO A 133 -16.20 -16.45 -15.20
C PRO A 133 -15.75 -15.55 -16.36
N LYS A 134 -16.30 -14.33 -16.47
CA LYS A 134 -15.88 -13.35 -17.49
C LYS A 134 -14.45 -12.86 -17.21
N VAL A 135 -14.20 -12.37 -16.00
CA VAL A 135 -12.93 -11.72 -15.64
C VAL A 135 -11.78 -12.73 -15.57
N CYS A 136 -12.02 -13.93 -15.07
CA CYS A 136 -11.00 -14.97 -14.93
C CYS A 136 -10.65 -15.70 -16.23
N ALA A 137 -11.45 -15.55 -17.31
CA ALA A 137 -11.25 -16.30 -18.56
C ALA A 137 -9.85 -16.10 -19.19
N GLN A 138 -9.23 -14.95 -18.91
CA GLN A 138 -7.92 -14.54 -19.44
C GLN A 138 -6.73 -14.94 -18.54
N TYR A 139 -6.98 -15.60 -17.40
CA TYR A 139 -5.94 -15.90 -16.43
C TYR A 139 -5.90 -17.37 -16.00
N PRO A 140 -4.73 -17.88 -15.57
CA PRO A 140 -4.65 -19.23 -15.02
C PRO A 140 -5.31 -19.29 -13.64
N VAL A 141 -6.39 -20.07 -13.52
CA VAL A 141 -7.10 -20.33 -12.25
C VAL A 141 -6.90 -21.79 -11.84
N ALA A 142 -6.33 -22.00 -10.65
CA ALA A 142 -6.18 -23.32 -10.05
C ALA A 142 -7.28 -23.57 -9.01
N GLN A 143 -7.67 -24.83 -8.83
CA GLN A 143 -8.58 -25.19 -7.74
C GLN A 143 -7.91 -24.96 -6.38
N LEU A 144 -8.68 -24.42 -5.42
CA LEU A 144 -8.17 -24.18 -4.07
C LEU A 144 -8.07 -25.50 -3.29
N PRO A 145 -7.01 -25.71 -2.48
CA PRO A 145 -6.93 -26.86 -1.60
C PRO A 145 -8.11 -26.90 -0.61
N PRO A 146 -8.65 -28.09 -0.28
CA PRO A 146 -9.89 -28.25 0.52
C PRO A 146 -9.78 -27.79 1.99
N ALA A 147 -8.60 -27.38 2.47
CA ALA A 147 -8.37 -27.01 3.86
C ALA A 147 -8.82 -25.58 4.24
N TRP A 148 -9.33 -24.79 3.28
CA TRP A 148 -9.70 -23.39 3.49
C TRP A 148 -11.22 -23.20 3.56
N ARG A 149 -11.65 -22.16 4.29
CA ARG A 149 -13.05 -21.88 4.64
C ARG A 149 -13.95 -21.82 3.39
N ARG A 150 -15.22 -22.24 3.54
CA ARG A 150 -16.23 -22.41 2.47
C ARG A 150 -16.57 -21.15 1.66
N ASP A 151 -16.11 -19.98 2.07
CA ASP A 151 -16.56 -18.69 1.52
C ASP A 151 -15.59 -18.07 0.50
N HIS A 152 -14.58 -18.83 0.05
CA HIS A 152 -13.59 -18.36 -0.93
C HIS A 152 -13.78 -19.05 -2.29
N LEU A 153 -13.86 -18.23 -3.34
CA LEU A 153 -13.85 -18.66 -4.73
C LEU A 153 -12.40 -18.68 -5.25
N PRO A 154 -12.04 -19.63 -6.12
CA PRO A 154 -10.72 -19.67 -6.76
C PRO A 154 -10.53 -18.45 -7.65
N GLY A 155 -9.36 -17.82 -7.57
CA GLY A 155 -8.95 -16.71 -8.42
C GLY A 155 -7.66 -17.00 -9.20
N PRO A 156 -7.26 -16.06 -10.06
CA PRO A 156 -6.02 -16.16 -10.85
C PRO A 156 -4.77 -16.36 -10.00
N TYR A 157 -3.78 -17.09 -10.51
CA TYR A 157 -2.45 -17.20 -9.90
C TYR A 157 -2.48 -17.64 -8.41
N GLY A 158 -3.40 -18.53 -8.05
CA GLY A 158 -3.55 -19.02 -6.67
C GLY A 158 -4.19 -18.03 -5.70
N SER A 159 -4.71 -16.90 -6.20
CA SER A 159 -5.50 -15.96 -5.41
C SER A 159 -6.85 -16.53 -5.01
N ARG A 160 -7.47 -15.88 -4.03
CA ARG A 160 -8.77 -16.20 -3.47
C ARG A 160 -9.65 -14.98 -3.60
N ILE A 161 -10.90 -15.18 -3.98
CA ILE A 161 -11.88 -14.11 -4.11
C ILE A 161 -13.00 -14.36 -3.12
N SER A 162 -13.41 -13.36 -2.37
CA SER A 162 -14.50 -13.48 -1.41
C SER A 162 -15.34 -12.22 -1.35
N LEU A 163 -16.61 -12.40 -0.99
CA LEU A 163 -17.51 -11.31 -0.64
C LEU A 163 -17.56 -11.19 0.89
N GLU A 164 -16.95 -10.13 1.42
CA GLU A 164 -16.95 -9.84 2.86
C GLU A 164 -18.10 -8.89 3.20
N ARG A 165 -18.94 -9.31 4.14
CA ARG A 165 -20.04 -8.50 4.68
C ARG A 165 -19.68 -8.01 6.09
N PRO A 166 -19.96 -6.74 6.44
CA PRO A 166 -19.78 -6.25 7.81
C PRO A 166 -20.52 -7.13 8.80
N ARG A 167 -19.87 -7.55 9.88
CA ARG A 167 -20.48 -8.46 10.87
C ARG A 167 -21.52 -7.77 11.74
N ARG A 168 -21.51 -6.43 11.84
CA ARG A 168 -22.48 -5.65 12.65
C ARG A 168 -22.98 -4.43 11.89
N ARG A 169 -24.28 -4.14 12.08
CA ARG A 169 -24.96 -2.97 11.48
C ARG A 169 -24.56 -1.63 12.11
N SER A 170 -23.84 -1.66 13.23
CA SER A 170 -23.29 -0.48 13.91
C SER A 170 -21.90 -0.07 13.42
N ASP A 171 -21.29 -0.85 12.50
CA ASP A 171 -20.01 -0.47 11.90
C ASP A 171 -20.24 0.68 10.93
N THR A 172 -19.33 1.64 10.86
CA THR A 172 -19.40 2.80 9.93
C THR A 172 -19.40 2.40 8.44
N GLN A 173 -19.21 1.11 8.13
CA GLN A 173 -19.31 0.50 6.79
C GLN A 173 -20.56 -0.41 6.64
N ALA A 174 -21.55 -0.31 7.53
CA ALA A 174 -22.72 -1.20 7.58
C ALA A 174 -23.54 -1.28 6.29
N ASP A 175 -23.42 -0.29 5.40
CA ASP A 175 -24.15 -0.17 4.14
C ASP A 175 -23.34 -0.63 2.92
N THR A 176 -22.16 -1.20 3.13
CA THR A 176 -21.32 -1.73 2.04
C THR A 176 -20.97 -3.20 2.24
N SER A 177 -20.72 -3.90 1.14
CA SER A 177 -19.99 -5.19 1.12
C SER A 177 -18.67 -4.99 0.39
N LYS A 178 -17.67 -5.82 0.69
CA LYS A 178 -16.37 -5.76 0.02
C LYS A 178 -16.16 -6.99 -0.84
N ILE A 179 -15.89 -6.79 -2.13
CA ILE A 179 -15.33 -7.84 -2.97
C ILE A 179 -13.83 -7.79 -2.76
N VAL A 180 -13.25 -8.89 -2.28
CA VAL A 180 -11.86 -8.96 -1.85
C VAL A 180 -11.12 -10.01 -2.66
N LEU A 181 -10.08 -9.58 -3.37
CA LEU A 181 -9.03 -10.43 -3.92
C LEU A 181 -7.91 -10.55 -2.90
N THR A 182 -7.66 -11.76 -2.42
CA THR A 182 -6.50 -12.09 -1.59
C THR A 182 -5.49 -12.85 -2.44
N SER A 183 -4.28 -12.34 -2.63
CA SER A 183 -3.23 -13.04 -3.38
C SER A 183 -2.89 -14.40 -2.77
N ALA A 184 -2.14 -15.21 -3.52
CA ALA A 184 -1.42 -16.32 -2.90
C ALA A 184 -0.56 -15.82 -1.72
N THR A 185 -0.25 -16.73 -0.80
CA THR A 185 0.66 -16.42 0.30
C THR A 185 2.09 -16.66 -0.20
N TYR A 186 2.98 -15.71 0.01
CA TYR A 186 4.35 -15.75 -0.47
C TYR A 186 5.36 -15.79 0.68
N TYR A 187 6.48 -16.49 0.49
CA TYR A 187 7.63 -16.43 1.40
C TYR A 187 8.46 -15.17 1.10
N LEU A 188 8.87 -14.41 2.13
CA LEU A 188 9.55 -13.11 1.99
C LEU A 188 10.79 -13.00 2.89
N ARG A 189 11.84 -12.30 2.42
CA ARG A 189 13.08 -12.08 3.20
C ARG A 189 13.20 -10.71 3.85
N TYR A 190 12.54 -9.69 3.30
CA TYR A 190 12.92 -8.29 3.50
C TYR A 190 12.02 -7.48 4.43
N LEU A 191 11.01 -8.07 5.09
CA LEU A 191 10.17 -7.32 6.04
C LEU A 191 10.87 -7.12 7.39
N GLU A 192 11.76 -6.14 7.47
CA GLU A 192 12.21 -5.59 8.76
C GLU A 192 11.05 -4.86 9.44
N ALA A 193 10.30 -5.57 10.30
CA ALA A 193 9.43 -5.08 11.38
C ALA A 193 8.45 -3.89 11.12
N SER A 194 8.35 -3.34 9.92
CA SER A 194 7.44 -2.27 9.53
C SER A 194 7.27 -2.23 8.01
N HIS A 195 6.13 -2.74 7.54
CA HIS A 195 5.37 -2.21 6.40
C HIS A 195 5.98 -2.06 5.00
N ASP A 196 7.21 -2.47 4.71
CA ASP A 196 7.79 -2.27 3.37
C ASP A 196 7.44 -3.40 2.39
N TRP A 197 6.16 -3.48 2.01
CA TRP A 197 5.79 -4.11 0.74
C TRP A 197 5.80 -3.06 -0.38
N PRO A 198 6.37 -3.36 -1.56
CA PRO A 198 6.45 -2.39 -2.66
C PRO A 198 5.06 -1.95 -3.09
N GLY A 199 4.80 -0.65 -2.97
CA GLY A 199 3.46 -0.13 -3.26
C GLY A 199 2.49 -0.17 -2.08
N THR A 200 2.83 -0.72 -0.90
CA THR A 200 1.94 -0.72 0.30
C THR A 200 2.68 -0.55 1.63
N VAL A 201 3.02 0.69 1.98
CA VAL A 201 3.18 1.11 3.38
C VAL A 201 1.81 1.60 3.86
N GLY A 202 1.19 0.94 4.86
CA GLY A 202 -0.16 1.21 5.35
C GLY A 202 -1.28 0.71 4.43
N SER A 203 -2.52 0.58 4.93
CA SER A 203 -3.69 0.35 4.07
C SER A 203 -3.80 1.50 3.07
N ARG A 204 -3.79 1.21 1.76
CA ARG A 204 -3.74 2.20 0.68
C ARG A 204 -5.02 2.24 -0.12
N HIS A 205 -5.32 3.39 -0.71
CA HIS A 205 -6.39 3.55 -1.68
C HIS A 205 -5.81 3.76 -3.09
N TRP A 206 -6.44 3.18 -4.11
CA TRP A 206 -6.10 3.38 -5.51
C TRP A 206 -7.33 3.81 -6.30
N PRO A 207 -7.27 4.85 -7.14
CA PRO A 207 -8.41 5.23 -7.98
C PRO A 207 -8.89 4.06 -8.84
N LEU A 208 -10.21 3.93 -9.00
CA LEU A 208 -10.78 2.92 -9.91
C LEU A 208 -10.62 3.34 -11.38
N ASP A 209 -10.71 4.64 -11.68
CA ASP A 209 -10.40 5.18 -13.00
C ASP A 209 -8.88 5.36 -13.17
N PRO A 210 -8.24 4.71 -14.17
CA PRO A 210 -6.84 4.95 -14.48
C PRO A 210 -6.51 6.41 -14.82
N ALA A 211 -7.46 7.18 -15.36
CA ALA A 211 -7.24 8.59 -15.71
C ALA A 211 -7.04 9.48 -14.47
N ASP A 212 -7.55 9.04 -13.32
CA ASP A 212 -7.35 9.70 -12.04
C ASP A 212 -5.99 9.35 -11.41
N GLU A 213 -5.22 8.40 -11.95
CA GLU A 213 -3.89 8.09 -11.40
C GLU A 213 -2.91 9.25 -11.56
N ARG A 214 -2.45 9.77 -10.43
CA ARG A 214 -1.45 10.85 -10.36
C ARG A 214 -0.04 10.38 -9.99
N GLY A 215 0.14 9.07 -9.82
CA GLY A 215 1.45 8.46 -9.61
C GLY A 215 1.42 6.96 -9.90
N PRO A 216 2.52 6.36 -10.37
CA PRO A 216 2.48 4.97 -10.83
C PRO A 216 2.26 3.99 -9.67
N ILE A 217 1.50 2.93 -9.99
CA ILE A 217 1.17 1.80 -9.11
C ILE A 217 2.42 1.07 -8.62
N VAL A 218 3.41 0.97 -9.51
CA VAL A 218 4.68 0.28 -9.32
C VAL A 218 5.80 1.31 -9.22
N TYR A 219 6.69 1.10 -8.26
CA TYR A 219 7.95 1.85 -8.19
C TYR A 219 8.99 1.13 -9.04
N ASP A 220 9.95 1.88 -9.60
CA ASP A 220 11.08 1.37 -10.40
C ASP A 220 12.35 1.16 -9.55
N GLN A 221 12.35 1.64 -8.30
CA GLN A 221 13.45 1.47 -7.33
C GLN A 221 12.96 1.17 -5.90
N PRO A 222 13.77 0.46 -5.07
CA PRO A 222 13.45 0.21 -3.66
C PRO A 222 13.31 1.50 -2.83
N PRO A 223 12.37 1.56 -1.85
CA PRO A 223 12.17 2.72 -0.98
C PRO A 223 13.39 3.05 -0.08
N GLU A 224 14.21 2.05 0.23
CA GLU A 224 15.31 2.10 1.21
C GLU A 224 16.52 2.97 0.78
N LEU A 225 16.53 3.49 -0.46
CA LEU A 225 17.64 4.27 -1.02
C LEU A 225 17.61 5.79 -0.71
N ARG A 226 16.83 6.29 0.26
CA ARG A 226 16.71 7.76 0.46
C ARG A 226 16.82 8.17 1.93
N PRO A 227 18.00 8.63 2.34
CA PRO A 227 18.21 10.07 2.30
C PRO A 227 18.90 10.48 1.00
N LEU A 228 18.39 11.55 0.38
CA LEU A 228 19.04 12.17 -0.78
C LEU A 228 20.43 12.65 -0.40
N PRO A 229 21.44 12.57 -1.28
CA PRO A 229 22.68 13.32 -1.08
C PRO A 229 22.38 14.80 -0.80
N ARG A 230 23.02 15.37 0.23
CA ARG A 230 22.73 16.72 0.76
C ARG A 230 22.72 17.81 -0.33
N ASP A 231 23.63 17.70 -1.29
CA ASP A 231 23.79 18.59 -2.44
C ASP A 231 22.61 18.53 -3.44
N THR A 232 21.91 17.40 -3.50
CA THR A 232 20.73 17.22 -4.39
C THR A 232 19.42 17.70 -3.76
N VAL A 233 19.41 17.97 -2.46
CA VAL A 233 18.20 18.33 -1.69
C VAL A 233 17.51 19.60 -2.22
N PRO A 234 18.20 20.72 -2.53
CA PRO A 234 17.53 21.92 -3.06
C PRO A 234 16.80 21.67 -4.39
N ALA A 235 17.42 20.92 -5.30
CA ALA A 235 16.79 20.57 -6.58
C ALA A 235 15.59 19.63 -6.38
N ALA A 236 15.69 18.69 -5.44
CA ALA A 236 14.56 17.85 -5.07
C ALA A 236 13.40 18.66 -4.46
N ALA A 237 13.68 19.65 -3.62
CA ALA A 237 12.66 20.50 -3.01
C ALA A 237 11.87 21.31 -4.06
N GLN A 238 12.54 21.81 -5.10
CA GLN A 238 11.87 22.50 -6.21
C GLN A 238 10.97 21.58 -7.03
N ARG A 239 11.40 20.33 -7.29
CA ARG A 239 10.54 19.31 -7.93
C ARG A 239 9.34 18.98 -7.05
N THR A 240 9.56 18.79 -5.75
CA THR A 240 8.50 18.58 -4.76
C THR A 240 7.49 19.73 -4.74
N LEU A 241 7.95 20.98 -4.79
CA LEU A 241 7.07 22.14 -4.86
C LEU A 241 6.21 22.14 -6.14
N ALA A 242 6.78 21.77 -7.29
CA ALA A 242 6.03 21.67 -8.54
C ALA A 242 4.97 20.56 -8.48
N GLU A 243 5.31 19.39 -7.93
CA GLU A 243 4.35 18.30 -7.72
C GLU A 243 3.21 18.71 -6.77
N VAL A 244 3.52 19.35 -5.64
CA VAL A 244 2.50 19.82 -4.69
C VAL A 244 1.61 20.90 -5.32
N ARG A 245 2.12 21.72 -6.24
CA ARG A 245 1.32 22.68 -7.00
C ARG A 245 0.32 22.01 -7.94
N ASP A 246 0.74 20.97 -8.67
CA ASP A 246 -0.17 20.20 -9.53
C ASP A 246 -1.27 19.52 -8.69
N TRP A 247 -0.86 18.90 -7.59
CA TRP A 247 -1.79 18.31 -6.61
C TRP A 247 -2.74 19.35 -6.01
N GLY A 248 -2.24 20.53 -5.68
CA GLY A 248 -3.05 21.63 -5.17
C GLY A 248 -4.15 22.01 -6.13
N ALA A 249 -3.83 22.22 -7.40
CA ALA A 249 -4.82 22.57 -8.41
C ALA A 249 -5.93 21.52 -8.51
N PHE A 250 -5.58 20.24 -8.43
CA PHE A 250 -6.55 19.14 -8.45
C PHE A 250 -7.40 19.07 -7.16
N LEU A 251 -6.75 19.11 -5.99
CA LEU A 251 -7.42 18.99 -4.70
C LEU A 251 -8.27 20.23 -4.36
N GLY A 252 -7.94 21.39 -4.91
CA GLY A 252 -8.66 22.64 -4.72
C GLY A 252 -7.96 23.62 -3.78
N PHE A 253 -6.63 23.72 -3.86
CA PHE A 253 -5.85 24.78 -3.22
C PHE A 253 -4.75 25.30 -4.14
N THR A 254 -4.30 26.53 -3.90
CA THR A 254 -3.26 27.20 -4.67
C THR A 254 -2.05 27.45 -3.78
N VAL A 255 -0.85 27.11 -4.25
CA VAL A 255 0.41 27.40 -3.54
C VAL A 255 1.03 28.65 -4.15
N GLY A 256 1.24 29.68 -3.32
CA GLY A 256 1.85 30.95 -3.71
C GLY A 256 3.36 30.87 -3.95
N THR A 257 4.01 32.03 -3.95
CA THR A 257 5.46 32.14 -4.13
C THR A 257 6.20 31.56 -2.93
N ALA A 258 7.10 30.61 -3.19
CA ALA A 258 7.90 29.99 -2.14
C ALA A 258 9.02 30.91 -1.63
N THR A 259 9.39 30.73 -0.36
CA THR A 259 10.62 31.30 0.21
C THR A 259 11.86 30.69 -0.43
N GLU A 260 12.99 31.40 -0.32
CA GLU A 260 14.29 30.81 -0.63
C GLU A 260 14.58 29.71 0.41
N GLY A 261 14.79 28.49 -0.07
CA GLY A 261 14.98 27.34 0.81
C GLY A 261 16.32 27.40 1.53
N ARG A 262 16.34 27.00 2.79
CA ARG A 262 17.45 27.23 3.73
C ARG A 262 17.76 25.99 4.56
N TRP A 263 19.03 25.87 4.95
CA TRP A 263 19.48 24.87 5.92
C TRP A 263 19.30 25.41 7.33
N LEU A 264 18.50 24.72 8.13
CA LEU A 264 18.21 25.07 9.51
C LEU A 264 18.90 24.08 10.45
N PRO A 265 19.49 24.55 11.57
CA PRO A 265 19.97 23.65 12.61
C PRO A 265 18.85 22.74 13.10
N GLY A 266 19.17 21.48 13.36
CA GLY A 266 18.25 20.55 13.98
C GLY A 266 18.98 19.45 14.74
N GLU A 267 18.19 18.59 15.37
CA GLU A 267 18.69 17.49 16.19
C GLU A 267 18.61 16.18 15.40
N GLY A 268 19.68 15.39 15.44
CA GLY A 268 19.65 14.02 14.89
C GLY A 268 18.62 13.14 15.60
N ARG A 269 18.38 11.92 15.11
CA ARG A 269 17.45 10.95 15.74
C ARG A 269 17.76 10.64 17.22
N SER A 270 18.97 10.95 17.67
CA SER A 270 19.51 10.76 19.03
C SER A 270 19.60 12.05 19.87
N GLY A 271 19.15 13.21 19.36
CA GLY A 271 19.33 14.50 20.04
C GLY A 271 20.72 15.12 19.86
N ASP A 272 21.54 14.54 18.98
CA ASP A 272 22.91 15.01 18.74
C ASP A 272 22.90 16.36 18.01
N ALA A 273 23.74 17.28 18.49
CA ALA A 273 24.03 18.53 17.81
C ALA A 273 24.87 18.31 16.53
N GLY A 274 24.88 19.31 15.65
CA GLY A 274 25.66 19.26 14.40
C GLY A 274 24.92 18.65 13.22
N TYR A 275 23.59 18.63 13.26
CA TYR A 275 22.74 18.26 12.13
C TYR A 275 21.99 19.47 11.57
N GLU A 276 21.65 19.41 10.29
CA GLU A 276 20.83 20.40 9.60
C GLU A 276 19.73 19.74 8.77
N GLY A 277 18.56 20.36 8.74
CA GLY A 277 17.48 20.03 7.83
C GLY A 277 17.30 21.15 6.79
N TYR A 278 16.92 20.80 5.57
CA TYR A 278 16.53 21.77 4.55
C TYR A 278 15.04 22.06 4.67
N GLU A 279 14.67 23.33 4.56
CA GLU A 279 13.29 23.79 4.61
C GLU A 279 12.99 24.84 3.52
N LEU A 280 11.82 24.72 2.91
CA LEU A 280 11.20 25.71 2.03
C LEU A 280 9.72 25.85 2.41
N THR A 281 9.22 27.08 2.48
CA THR A 281 7.81 27.36 2.79
C THR A 281 7.12 28.16 1.70
N ALA A 282 5.78 28.08 1.62
CA ALA A 282 4.98 28.89 0.70
C ALA A 282 3.56 29.11 1.26
N PRO A 283 2.95 30.28 1.07
CA PRO A 283 1.56 30.51 1.48
C PRO A 283 0.60 29.66 0.64
N VAL A 284 -0.49 29.19 1.25
CA VAL A 284 -1.52 28.37 0.60
C VAL A 284 -2.88 29.05 0.72
N THR A 285 -3.61 29.09 -0.39
CA THR A 285 -5.00 29.55 -0.45
C THR A 285 -5.91 28.39 -0.80
N LEU A 286 -6.90 28.10 0.04
CA LEU A 286 -7.91 27.09 -0.26
C LEU A 286 -8.94 27.66 -1.23
N ASN A 287 -9.22 26.93 -2.32
CA ASN A 287 -10.22 27.29 -3.31
C ASN A 287 -11.57 26.59 -3.03
N VAL A 288 -11.56 25.55 -2.20
CA VAL A 288 -12.70 24.72 -1.79
C VAL A 288 -12.61 24.43 -0.29
N SER A 289 -13.65 23.84 0.32
CA SER A 289 -13.64 23.55 1.77
C SER A 289 -12.63 22.47 2.16
N GLU A 290 -12.20 22.45 3.42
CA GLU A 290 -11.33 21.38 3.96
C GLU A 290 -11.95 19.98 3.75
N ASP A 291 -13.27 19.84 3.90
CA ASP A 291 -13.99 18.58 3.65
C ASP A 291 -13.91 18.15 2.18
N GLN A 292 -14.02 19.09 1.23
CA GLN A 292 -13.91 18.80 -0.19
C GLN A 292 -12.48 18.40 -0.58
N ILE A 293 -11.48 19.07 0.00
CA ILE A 293 -10.06 18.72 -0.16
C ILE A 293 -9.82 17.31 0.39
N TRP A 294 -10.28 17.03 1.60
CA TRP A 294 -10.17 15.72 2.24
C TRP A 294 -10.80 14.63 1.38
N ALA A 295 -12.04 14.82 0.93
CA ALA A 295 -12.76 13.86 0.10
C ALA A 295 -12.04 13.59 -1.23
N ARG A 296 -11.46 14.62 -1.87
CA ARG A 296 -10.68 14.46 -3.10
C ARG A 296 -9.33 13.79 -2.88
N ALA A 297 -8.73 13.93 -1.70
CA ALA A 297 -7.44 13.35 -1.38
C ALA A 297 -7.53 11.88 -0.91
N GLN A 298 -8.69 11.46 -0.39
CA GLN A 298 -8.94 10.09 0.09
C GLN A 298 -8.44 8.96 -0.85
N PRO A 299 -8.60 9.03 -2.19
CA PRO A 299 -8.16 7.98 -3.10
C PRO A 299 -6.64 7.81 -3.22
N TYR A 300 -5.84 8.75 -2.70
CA TYR A 300 -4.45 8.89 -3.11
C TYR A 300 -3.45 8.60 -2.01
N ILE A 301 -2.62 7.59 -2.26
CA ILE A 301 -1.54 7.10 -1.39
C ILE A 301 -0.48 8.13 -1.00
N GLY A 302 -0.39 9.23 -1.75
CA GLY A 302 0.60 10.28 -1.54
C GLY A 302 0.24 11.19 -0.37
N PHE A 303 -0.98 11.09 0.16
CA PHE A 303 -1.46 11.96 1.22
C PHE A 303 -1.74 11.20 2.51
N LEU A 304 -1.22 11.71 3.62
CA LEU A 304 -1.89 11.51 4.90
C LEU A 304 -2.88 12.65 5.05
N THR A 305 -4.17 12.32 4.98
CA THR A 305 -5.26 13.26 5.21
C THR A 305 -6.00 12.88 6.48
N VAL A 306 -6.11 13.82 7.40
CA VAL A 306 -6.88 13.67 8.63
C VAL A 306 -8.27 14.22 8.39
N SER A 307 -9.30 13.57 8.93
CA SER A 307 -10.66 14.14 8.84
C SER A 307 -10.67 15.53 9.49
N PRO A 308 -11.43 16.51 8.95
CA PRO A 308 -11.43 17.86 9.52
C PRO A 308 -11.80 17.91 11.01
N ALA A 309 -12.61 16.95 11.49
CA ALA A 309 -12.95 16.80 12.90
C ALA A 309 -11.76 16.39 13.80
N GLU A 310 -10.78 15.67 13.26
CA GLU A 310 -9.58 15.19 13.96
C GLU A 310 -8.35 16.11 13.72
N ARG A 311 -8.55 17.23 13.02
CA ARG A 311 -7.48 18.15 12.60
C ARG A 311 -6.73 18.90 13.71
N PRO A 312 -7.31 19.29 14.88
CA PRO A 312 -6.62 20.19 15.80
C PRO A 312 -5.16 19.79 16.08
N GLY A 313 -4.20 20.63 15.66
CA GLY A 313 -2.76 20.38 15.79
C GLY A 313 -2.11 19.50 14.70
N ARG A 314 -2.80 19.21 13.59
CA ARG A 314 -2.29 18.39 12.47
C ARG A 314 -2.36 19.14 11.13
N ALA A 315 -1.53 18.72 10.18
CA ALA A 315 -1.57 19.22 8.81
C ALA A 315 -2.92 18.90 8.15
N LEU A 316 -3.37 19.78 7.25
CA LEU A 316 -4.53 19.54 6.39
C LEU A 316 -4.23 18.37 5.44
N ILE A 317 -3.03 18.37 4.85
CA ILE A 317 -2.51 17.33 3.98
C ILE A 317 -1.01 17.19 4.21
N ASP A 318 -0.54 15.98 4.49
CA ASP A 318 0.88 15.64 4.34
C ASP A 318 1.11 14.92 3.01
N VAL A 319 1.86 15.53 2.10
CA VAL A 319 2.29 14.93 0.85
C VAL A 319 3.63 14.21 1.05
N HIS A 320 3.59 12.89 0.97
CA HIS A 320 4.78 12.05 0.86
C HIS A 320 5.31 12.09 -0.57
N VAL A 321 6.05 13.15 -0.89
CA VAL A 321 6.64 13.30 -2.21
C VAL A 321 7.81 12.33 -2.39
N ARG A 322 7.83 11.68 -3.55
CA ARG A 322 8.78 10.63 -3.92
C ARG A 322 10.20 11.20 -3.98
N GLY A 323 10.90 11.20 -2.86
CA GLY A 323 12.19 11.90 -2.79
C GLY A 323 12.89 11.84 -1.46
N GLY A 324 12.26 11.40 -0.37
CA GLY A 324 12.83 11.57 0.97
C GLY A 324 12.67 12.99 1.54
N LEU A 325 11.92 13.84 0.84
CA LEU A 325 11.39 15.09 1.37
C LEU A 325 9.91 14.90 1.72
N MET A 326 9.48 15.56 2.79
CA MET A 326 8.09 15.59 3.23
C MET A 326 7.53 16.97 2.95
N ALA A 327 6.33 17.05 2.38
CA ALA A 327 5.62 18.31 2.20
C ALA A 327 4.35 18.27 3.05
N ALA A 328 4.02 19.36 3.73
CA ALA A 328 2.85 19.44 4.60
C ALA A 328 2.15 20.78 4.40
N VAL A 329 0.85 20.76 4.13
CA VAL A 329 -0.01 21.95 4.16
C VAL A 329 -0.58 22.06 5.56
N ASN A 330 -0.03 22.98 6.35
CA ASN A 330 -0.43 23.16 7.74
C ASN A 330 -1.67 24.05 7.85
N GLY A 331 -2.55 23.67 8.78
CA GLY A 331 -3.74 24.42 9.13
C GLY A 331 -3.42 25.80 9.68
N PRO A 332 -4.43 26.69 9.73
CA PRO A 332 -4.20 28.12 9.75
C PRO A 332 -3.37 28.54 10.95
N ASP A 333 -2.38 29.39 10.70
CA ASP A 333 -1.66 30.09 11.75
C ASP A 333 -2.61 30.98 12.58
N GLY A 334 -2.08 31.67 13.60
CA GLY A 334 -2.88 32.62 14.40
C GLY A 334 -3.55 33.75 13.60
N ASN A 335 -3.24 33.87 12.30
CA ASN A 335 -3.79 34.86 11.37
C ASN A 335 -4.77 34.25 10.35
N GLY A 336 -5.11 32.96 10.46
CA GLY A 336 -6.04 32.31 9.54
C GLY A 336 -5.42 31.79 8.24
N ASN A 337 -4.09 31.79 8.09
CA ASN A 337 -3.43 31.46 6.82
C ASN A 337 -2.84 30.04 6.82
N PHE A 338 -3.06 29.31 5.72
CA PHE A 338 -2.43 28.02 5.49
C PHE A 338 -1.03 28.20 4.91
N GLU A 339 -0.11 27.32 5.29
CA GLU A 339 1.27 27.33 4.81
C GLU A 339 1.71 25.93 4.36
N LEU A 340 2.28 25.84 3.17
CA LEU A 340 3.02 24.68 2.72
C LEU A 340 4.43 24.73 3.30
N ARG A 341 4.86 23.63 3.92
CA ARG A 341 6.25 23.40 4.34
C ARG A 341 6.80 22.16 3.63
N ILE A 342 7.94 22.30 2.95
CA ILE A 342 8.71 21.19 2.40
C ILE A 342 9.98 21.06 3.22
N SER A 343 10.20 19.88 3.81
CA SER A 343 11.33 19.62 4.71
C SER A 343 12.04 18.31 4.38
N SER A 344 13.36 18.30 4.56
CA SER A 344 14.17 17.08 4.50
C SER A 344 14.30 16.40 5.87
N GLY A 345 14.82 15.17 5.89
CA GLY A 345 15.48 14.64 7.09
C GLY A 345 16.72 15.44 7.48
N TYR A 346 17.36 15.06 8.60
CA TYR A 346 18.54 15.73 9.12
C TYR A 346 19.85 15.14 8.58
N TYR A 347 20.79 16.01 8.20
CA TYR A 347 22.11 15.69 7.67
C TYR A 347 23.19 16.17 8.63
N ARG A 348 24.24 15.37 8.83
CA ARG A 348 25.39 15.80 9.63
C ARG A 348 26.15 16.90 8.89
N ARG A 349 26.51 17.97 9.60
CA ARG A 349 27.36 19.07 9.11
C ARG A 349 28.75 18.60 8.75
#